data_AF-A0A7S3GX45-F1
#
_entry.id   AF-A0A7S3GX45-F1
#
_cell.length_a   1.000
_cell.length_b   1.000
_cell.length_c   1.000
_cell.angle_alpha   90.00
_cell.angle_beta   90.00
_cell.angle_gamma   90.00
#
_symmetry.space_group_name_H-M   'P 1'
#
loop_
_entity.id
_entity.type
_entity.pdbx_description
1 polymer ?
#
loop_
_entity_poly.entity_id
_entity_poly.type
_entity_poly.pdbx_seq_one_letter_code
_entity_poly.pdbx_strand_id
1 'polypeptide(L)'
;TQHVWESTADASFTIVADPRGNTLGRGSRVTLHLKEDAHDYLSEDKLKEASKKYSQFIQFPIYVKVKKEVDVEAEEEDDDDDKEDDEEKDDVETKDDEEKDEKADKKKATKKTVFEWEQVNTQKAIWLRAKEDVTEEEYTEFYKSISKDYLD
;
A
#
# COMPACT_ATOMS: atom_id res chain seq x y z
N THR A 1 6.31 4.85 -26.78
CA THR A 1 4.93 5.37 -26.75
C THR A 1 4.15 4.57 -25.72
N GLN A 2 3.35 5.24 -24.89
CA GLN A 2 2.53 4.60 -23.84
C GLN A 2 1.06 4.62 -24.29
N HIS A 3 0.32 3.55 -24.01
CA HIS A 3 -1.08 3.39 -24.41
C HIS A 3 -1.91 2.91 -23.22
N VAL A 4 -3.20 3.21 -23.24
CA VAL A 4 -4.20 2.71 -22.30
C VAL A 4 -5.14 1.79 -23.06
N TRP A 5 -5.27 0.55 -22.58
CA TRP A 5 -6.28 -0.41 -23.01
C TRP A 5 -7.38 -0.45 -21.95
N GLU A 6 -8.64 -0.38 -22.36
CA GLU A 6 -9.80 -0.41 -21.46
C GLU A 6 -10.90 -1.33 -22.02
N SER A 7 -11.53 -2.10 -21.15
CA SER A 7 -12.68 -2.95 -21.47
C SER A 7 -13.56 -3.19 -20.24
N THR A 8 -14.87 -3.22 -20.46
CA THR A 8 -15.91 -3.59 -19.47
C THR A 8 -16.35 -5.05 -19.59
N ALA A 9 -15.65 -5.85 -20.40
CA ALA A 9 -15.98 -7.23 -20.77
C ALA A 9 -17.27 -7.38 -21.61
N ASP A 10 -17.68 -6.33 -22.34
CA ASP A 10 -18.82 -6.31 -23.26
C ASP A 10 -18.47 -6.78 -24.69
N ALA A 11 -17.47 -7.65 -24.81
CA ALA A 11 -16.85 -8.11 -26.07
C ALA A 11 -16.20 -7.00 -26.91
N SER A 12 -16.06 -5.78 -26.39
CA SER A 12 -15.32 -4.69 -27.00
C SER A 12 -14.19 -4.18 -26.10
N PHE A 13 -13.24 -3.47 -26.69
CA PHE A 13 -12.17 -2.77 -25.98
C PHE A 13 -11.74 -1.53 -26.76
N THR A 14 -11.15 -0.57 -26.06
CA THR A 14 -10.56 0.63 -26.68
C THR A 14 -9.06 0.68 -26.39
N ILE A 15 -8.30 1.24 -27.33
CA ILE A 15 -6.86 1.51 -27.18
C ILE A 15 -6.63 2.96 -27.56
N VAL A 16 -6.08 3.74 -26.63
CA VAL A 16 -5.75 5.15 -26.85
C VAL A 16 -4.31 5.44 -26.41
N ALA A 17 -3.68 6.45 -26.99
CA ALA A 17 -2.41 6.96 -26.47
C ALA A 17 -2.63 7.53 -25.06
N ASP A 18 -1.70 7.28 -24.12
CA ASP A 18 -1.86 7.76 -22.75
C ASP A 18 -1.67 9.29 -22.69
N PRO A 19 -2.69 10.06 -22.24
CA PRO A 19 -2.59 11.52 -22.18
C PRO A 19 -1.52 12.02 -21.22
N ARG A 20 -1.10 11.20 -20.25
CA ARG A 20 -0.06 11.54 -19.27
C ARG A 20 1.36 11.37 -19.80
N GLY A 21 1.49 10.89 -21.04
CA GLY A 21 2.79 10.57 -21.64
C GLY A 21 3.42 9.31 -21.04
N ASN A 22 4.76 9.23 -21.11
CA ASN A 22 5.51 8.05 -20.68
C ASN A 22 5.80 8.09 -19.16
N THR A 23 4.77 7.79 -18.36
CA THR A 23 4.86 7.75 -16.89
C THR A 23 5.41 6.43 -16.35
N LEU A 24 5.34 5.35 -17.13
CA LEU A 24 5.76 4.01 -16.70
C LEU A 24 7.22 3.70 -17.07
N GLY A 25 7.77 4.37 -18.08
CA GLY A 25 9.04 4.00 -18.69
C GLY A 25 8.92 2.66 -19.44
N ARG A 26 8.95 1.55 -18.70
CA ARG A 26 8.74 0.18 -19.20
C ARG A 26 7.84 -0.59 -18.25
N GLY A 27 6.87 -1.31 -18.80
CA GLY A 27 5.98 -2.20 -18.04
C GLY A 27 4.52 -2.00 -18.42
N SER A 28 3.63 -2.42 -17.53
CA SER A 28 2.19 -2.22 -17.65
C SER A 28 1.60 -1.94 -16.27
N ARG A 29 0.49 -1.21 -16.24
CA ARG A 29 -0.30 -0.98 -15.03
C ARG A 29 -1.71 -1.44 -15.27
N VAL A 30 -2.16 -2.42 -14.49
CA VAL A 30 -3.52 -2.93 -14.55
C VAL A 30 -4.33 -2.24 -13.46
N THR A 31 -5.36 -1.50 -13.85
CA THR A 31 -6.33 -0.89 -12.93
C THR A 31 -7.60 -1.72 -12.97
N LEU A 32 -7.99 -2.29 -11.82
CA LEU A 32 -9.20 -3.10 -11.69
C LEU A 32 -10.30 -2.27 -11.03
N HIS A 33 -11.41 -2.09 -11.74
CA HIS A 33 -12.63 -1.53 -11.16
C HIS A 33 -13.42 -2.66 -10.50
N LEU A 34 -13.33 -2.75 -9.18
CA LEU A 34 -13.96 -3.80 -8.40
C LEU A 34 -15.48 -3.63 -8.40
N LYS A 35 -16.20 -4.75 -8.34
CA LYS A 35 -17.64 -4.76 -8.09
C LYS A 35 -17.91 -4.39 -6.62
N GLU A 36 -19.13 -3.97 -6.33
CA GLU A 36 -19.55 -3.56 -4.97
C GLU A 36 -19.39 -4.68 -3.94
N ASP A 37 -19.60 -5.94 -4.36
CA ASP A 37 -19.44 -7.14 -3.51
C ASP A 37 -17.99 -7.63 -3.38
N ALA A 38 -17.04 -6.99 -4.06
CA ALA A 38 -15.63 -7.37 -4.07
C ALA A 38 -14.73 -6.37 -3.32
N HIS A 39 -15.30 -5.43 -2.56
CA HIS A 39 -14.54 -4.44 -1.79
C HIS A 39 -13.65 -5.04 -0.70
N ASP A 40 -13.87 -6.29 -0.30
CA ASP A 40 -12.98 -7.02 0.61
C ASP A 40 -11.52 -7.08 0.11
N TYR A 41 -11.30 -7.03 -1.21
CA TYR A 41 -9.96 -7.00 -1.81
C TYR A 41 -9.24 -5.64 -1.69
N LEU A 42 -9.91 -4.61 -1.18
CA LEU A 42 -9.26 -3.35 -0.79
C LEU A 42 -8.52 -3.48 0.54
N SER A 43 -8.80 -4.53 1.33
CA SER A 43 -8.11 -4.80 2.59
C SER A 43 -6.68 -5.30 2.34
N GLU A 44 -5.73 -4.68 3.05
CA GLU A 44 -4.32 -5.05 3.04
C GLU A 44 -4.11 -6.53 3.41
N ASP A 45 -4.79 -7.00 4.46
CA ASP A 45 -4.69 -8.37 4.93
C ASP A 45 -5.14 -9.37 3.87
N LYS A 46 -6.19 -9.03 3.13
CA LYS A 46 -6.71 -9.89 2.06
C LYS A 46 -5.73 -9.99 0.89
N LEU A 47 -5.11 -8.86 0.51
CA LEU A 47 -4.08 -8.83 -0.52
C LEU A 47 -2.82 -9.61 -0.11
N LYS A 48 -2.39 -9.47 1.15
CA LYS A 48 -1.29 -10.24 1.73
C LYS A 48 -1.61 -11.73 1.76
N GLU A 49 -2.80 -12.12 2.19
CA GLU A 49 -3.26 -13.52 2.21
C GLU A 49 -3.27 -14.11 0.80
N ALA A 50 -3.88 -13.41 -0.17
CA ALA A 50 -3.96 -13.87 -1.56
C ALA A 50 -2.56 -14.02 -2.17
N SER A 51 -1.67 -13.05 -1.94
CA SER A 51 -0.29 -13.09 -2.44
C SER A 51 0.50 -14.24 -1.82
N LYS A 52 0.37 -14.46 -0.50
CA LYS A 52 0.98 -15.61 0.20
C LYS A 52 0.40 -16.96 -0.26
N LYS A 53 -0.88 -17.02 -0.62
CA LYS A 53 -1.51 -18.27 -1.04
C LYS A 53 -1.16 -18.66 -2.48
N TYR A 54 -1.13 -17.69 -3.39
CA TYR A 54 -1.03 -17.96 -4.83
C TYR A 54 0.29 -17.56 -5.46
N SER A 55 1.08 -16.70 -4.82
CA SER A 55 2.29 -16.11 -5.41
C SER A 55 3.54 -16.17 -4.53
N GLN A 56 3.51 -16.97 -3.45
CA GLN A 56 4.60 -17.11 -2.48
C GLN A 56 5.93 -17.53 -3.09
N PHE A 57 5.90 -18.32 -4.17
CA PHE A 57 7.09 -18.90 -4.81
C PHE A 57 7.40 -18.28 -6.18
N ILE A 58 6.78 -17.16 -6.52
CA ILE A 58 7.12 -16.41 -7.73
C ILE A 58 8.52 -15.81 -7.56
N GLN A 59 9.39 -15.98 -8.55
CA GLN A 59 10.80 -15.59 -8.48
C GLN A 59 11.03 -14.07 -8.43
N PHE A 60 10.08 -13.28 -8.95
CA PHE A 60 10.15 -11.83 -8.91
C PHE A 60 9.52 -11.29 -7.61
N PRO A 61 10.12 -10.27 -6.97
CA PRO A 61 9.58 -9.70 -5.74
C PRO A 61 8.23 -9.01 -5.99
N ILE A 62 7.27 -9.31 -5.13
CA ILE A 62 5.91 -8.79 -5.15
C ILE A 62 5.78 -7.88 -3.93
N TYR A 63 5.32 -6.66 -4.17
CA TYR A 63 5.13 -5.64 -3.14
C TYR A 63 3.65 -5.30 -2.98
N VAL A 64 3.21 -5.10 -1.74
CA VAL A 64 1.89 -4.57 -1.39
C VAL A 64 2.09 -3.22 -0.71
N LYS A 65 1.27 -2.23 -1.07
CA LYS A 65 1.30 -0.90 -0.43
C LYS A 65 0.52 -0.98 0.88
N VAL A 66 1.20 -0.75 1.99
CA VAL A 66 0.67 -0.91 3.35
C VAL A 66 0.59 0.43 4.07
N LYS A 67 -0.33 0.55 5.03
CA LYS A 67 -0.51 1.77 5.84
C LYS A 67 0.28 1.61 7.16
N LYS A 68 1.16 2.57 7.47
CA LYS A 68 1.87 2.65 8.75
C LYS A 68 1.60 3.96 9.48
N GLU A 69 1.47 3.89 10.79
CA GLU A 69 1.44 5.06 11.67
C GLU A 69 2.87 5.33 12.17
N VAL A 70 3.35 6.56 11.99
CA VAL A 70 4.64 7.01 12.49
C VAL A 70 4.40 8.18 13.43
N ASP A 71 5.02 8.15 14.60
CA ASP A 71 5.03 9.27 15.54
C ASP A 71 6.03 10.32 15.03
N VAL A 72 5.52 11.51 14.67
CA VAL A 72 6.38 12.64 14.28
C VAL A 72 6.52 13.53 15.50
N GLU A 73 7.75 13.64 16.03
CA GLU A 73 8.09 14.71 16.98
C GLU A 73 8.06 16.03 16.22
N ALA A 74 7.38 17.04 16.78
CA ALA A 74 7.23 18.35 16.15
C ALA A 74 8.59 19.02 15.94
N GLU A 75 9.18 18.83 14.77
CA GLU A 75 10.15 19.76 14.18
C GLU A 75 9.37 20.89 13.52
N GLU A 76 9.80 22.12 13.77
CA GLU A 76 9.10 23.35 13.41
C GLU A 76 8.84 23.43 11.91
N GLU A 77 7.67 23.98 11.59
CA GLU A 77 7.19 24.22 10.24
C GLU A 77 8.15 25.16 9.49
N ASP A 78 8.84 24.65 8.45
CA ASP A 78 9.29 25.51 7.36
C ASP A 78 8.13 25.60 6.36
N ASP A 79 7.45 26.75 6.46
CA ASP A 79 6.53 27.37 5.52
C ASP A 79 7.11 27.37 4.09
N ASP A 80 6.38 26.82 3.10
CA ASP A 80 6.39 27.39 1.75
C ASP A 80 5.12 26.99 0.99
N ASP A 81 4.16 27.91 1.07
CA ASP A 81 3.19 28.37 0.05
C ASP A 81 2.91 27.47 -1.18
N ASP A 82 1.62 27.10 -1.34
CA ASP A 82 0.92 27.49 -2.57
C ASP A 82 -0.60 27.58 -2.30
N LYS A 83 -1.11 28.83 -2.31
CA LYS A 83 -2.53 29.19 -2.27
C LYS A 83 -3.09 29.32 -3.68
N GLU A 84 -4.33 28.87 -3.87
CA GLU A 84 -5.41 29.50 -4.66
C GLU A 84 -6.69 28.72 -4.29
N ASP A 85 -7.51 29.19 -3.34
CA ASP A 85 -8.57 30.22 -3.43
C ASP A 85 -9.78 29.79 -4.29
N ASP A 86 -10.95 29.59 -3.66
CA ASP A 86 -12.13 30.45 -3.86
C ASP A 86 -13.33 30.00 -2.99
N GLU A 87 -14.14 30.98 -2.66
CA GLU A 87 -15.13 31.21 -1.60
C GLU A 87 -16.43 30.36 -1.62
N GLU A 88 -17.01 30.15 -0.42
CA GLU A 88 -18.42 30.53 -0.17
C GLU A 88 -18.68 30.80 1.34
N LYS A 89 -19.27 31.96 1.63
CA LYS A 89 -19.75 32.50 2.93
C LYS A 89 -21.00 31.73 3.41
N ASP A 90 -21.49 31.77 4.65
CA ASP A 90 -21.96 32.87 5.51
C ASP A 90 -22.44 32.15 6.82
N ASP A 91 -21.87 32.42 8.01
CA ASP A 91 -22.32 33.40 9.03
C ASP A 91 -23.41 32.88 10.00
N VAL A 92 -23.09 32.91 11.31
CA VAL A 92 -23.93 33.43 12.43
C VAL A 92 -23.21 33.21 13.78
N GLU A 93 -22.66 34.32 14.30
CA GLU A 93 -22.67 34.85 15.69
C GLU A 93 -22.92 33.91 16.90
N THR A 94 -22.24 33.97 18.06
CA THR A 94 -21.88 35.15 18.90
C THR A 94 -21.05 34.72 20.15
N LYS A 95 -20.06 35.56 20.55
CA LYS A 95 -19.68 36.07 21.92
C LYS A 95 -19.55 35.09 23.12
N ASP A 96 -18.64 35.20 24.10
CA ASP A 96 -17.59 36.15 24.50
C ASP A 96 -16.79 35.50 25.67
N ASP A 97 -15.67 36.11 26.02
CA ASP A 97 -15.04 36.21 27.35
C ASP A 97 -13.90 35.25 27.81
N GLU A 98 -12.88 35.93 28.36
CA GLU A 98 -11.54 35.50 28.76
C GLU A 98 -11.52 34.82 30.14
N GLU A 99 -10.64 33.83 30.36
CA GLU A 99 -9.49 34.01 31.26
C GLU A 99 -8.65 32.72 31.38
N LYS A 100 -7.41 32.96 31.79
CA LYS A 100 -6.18 32.19 31.69
C LYS A 100 -6.02 31.24 32.88
N ASP A 101 -5.59 29.99 32.67
CA ASP A 101 -4.87 29.26 33.71
C ASP A 101 -3.91 28.19 33.16
N GLU A 102 -2.68 28.24 33.65
CA GLU A 102 -1.52 27.43 33.24
C GLU A 102 -1.59 26.02 33.87
N LYS A 103 -1.39 24.95 33.07
CA LYS A 103 -0.42 23.86 33.36
C LYS A 103 -0.51 22.66 32.40
N ALA A 104 0.66 22.31 31.87
CA ALA A 104 1.08 20.97 31.47
C ALA A 104 0.47 20.37 30.19
N ASP A 105 0.68 21.05 29.05
CA ASP A 105 0.56 20.41 27.74
C ASP A 105 1.76 19.47 27.50
N LYS A 106 1.57 18.19 27.81
CA LYS A 106 2.28 17.10 27.13
C LYS A 106 2.12 17.36 25.63
N LYS A 107 3.20 17.72 24.94
CA LYS A 107 3.28 17.71 23.46
C LYS A 107 2.64 16.42 22.96
N LYS A 108 1.42 16.53 22.44
CA LYS A 108 0.63 15.42 21.93
C LYS A 108 1.29 14.99 20.63
N ALA A 109 2.01 13.87 20.67
CA ALA A 109 2.60 13.27 19.47
C ALA A 109 1.50 13.11 18.41
N THR A 110 1.64 13.83 17.30
CA THR A 110 0.71 13.75 16.19
C THR A 110 1.11 12.56 15.34
N LYS A 111 0.24 11.54 15.29
CA LYS A 111 0.45 10.35 14.46
C LYS A 111 0.24 10.70 12.98
N LYS A 112 1.28 10.53 12.15
CA LYS A 112 1.17 10.68 10.70
C LYS A 112 0.95 9.31 10.05
N THR A 113 -0.05 9.23 9.17
CA THR A 113 -0.24 8.05 8.30
C THR A 113 0.72 8.14 7.11
N VAL A 114 1.54 7.12 6.92
CA VAL A 114 2.44 6.97 5.76
C VAL A 114 2.11 5.67 5.04
N PHE A 115 2.29 5.65 3.72
CA PHE A 115 2.18 4.45 2.92
C PHE A 115 3.54 3.99 2.43
N GLU A 116 3.85 2.71 2.58
CA GLU A 116 5.11 2.11 2.14
C GLU A 116 4.87 0.80 1.39
N TRP A 117 5.88 0.33 0.65
CA TRP A 117 5.82 -0.93 -0.09
C TRP A 117 6.48 -2.05 0.72
N GLU A 118 5.69 -3.08 1.07
CA GLU A 118 6.16 -4.26 1.79
C GLU A 118 6.28 -5.46 0.84
N GLN A 119 7.42 -6.15 0.84
CA GLN A 119 7.58 -7.38 0.05
C GLN A 119 6.86 -8.55 0.71
N VAL A 120 5.96 -9.22 -0.03
CA VAL A 120 5.10 -10.28 0.53
C VAL A 120 5.56 -11.70 0.21
N ASN A 121 6.32 -11.92 -0.87
CA ASN A 121 6.84 -13.23 -1.28
C ASN A 121 8.33 -13.38 -0.96
N THR A 122 8.67 -13.53 0.31
CA THR A 122 10.08 -13.67 0.74
C THR A 122 10.60 -15.11 0.68
N GLN A 123 9.72 -16.09 0.48
CA GLN A 123 10.11 -17.49 0.47
C GLN A 123 10.69 -17.94 -0.87
N LYS A 124 11.74 -18.75 -0.80
CA LYS A 124 12.43 -19.27 -1.98
C LYS A 124 11.92 -20.66 -2.31
N ALA A 125 11.65 -20.91 -3.58
CA ALA A 125 11.34 -22.23 -4.11
C ALA A 125 12.62 -23.09 -4.14
N ILE A 126 12.83 -23.92 -3.12
CA ILE A 126 14.03 -24.77 -3.04
C ILE A 126 14.06 -25.86 -4.13
N TRP A 127 12.90 -26.25 -4.66
CA TRP A 127 12.78 -27.28 -5.71
C TRP A 127 13.34 -26.86 -7.08
N LEU A 128 13.67 -25.58 -7.26
CA LEU A 128 14.33 -25.07 -8.47
C LEU A 128 15.87 -25.10 -8.35
N ARG A 129 16.41 -25.38 -7.16
CA ARG A 129 17.86 -25.46 -6.89
C ARG A 129 18.36 -26.89 -7.06
N ALA A 130 19.66 -27.05 -7.29
CA ALA A 130 20.29 -28.36 -7.28
C ALA A 130 20.22 -28.95 -5.86
N LYS A 131 20.03 -30.27 -5.76
CA LYS A 131 19.92 -30.97 -4.47
C LYS A 131 21.14 -30.73 -3.56
N GLU A 132 22.32 -30.60 -4.15
CA GLU A 132 23.58 -30.38 -3.44
C GLU A 132 23.66 -28.99 -2.79
N ASP A 133 22.95 -28.01 -3.34
CA ASP A 133 22.93 -26.64 -2.83
C ASP A 133 21.88 -26.44 -1.73
N VAL A 134 20.99 -27.41 -1.49
CA VAL A 134 19.89 -27.29 -0.52
C VAL A 134 20.30 -27.98 0.78
N THR A 135 20.43 -27.21 1.85
CA THR A 135 20.76 -27.77 3.16
C THR A 135 19.55 -28.43 3.81
N GLU A 136 19.79 -29.30 4.79
CA GLU A 136 18.72 -29.98 5.53
C GLU A 136 17.87 -28.98 6.32
N GLU A 137 18.49 -27.92 6.85
CA GLU A 137 17.80 -26.81 7.52
C GLU A 137 16.86 -26.07 6.56
N GLU A 138 17.34 -25.70 5.36
CA GLU A 138 16.51 -25.04 4.34
C GLU A 138 15.32 -25.92 3.93
N TYR A 139 15.55 -27.23 3.79
CA TYR A 139 14.48 -28.20 3.48
C TYR A 139 13.45 -28.30 4.61
N THR A 140 13.90 -28.32 5.86
CA THR A 140 13.04 -28.41 7.04
C THR A 140 12.21 -27.14 7.23
N GLU A 141 12.82 -25.96 7.08
CA GLU A 141 12.11 -24.66 7.12
C GLU A 141 11.05 -24.59 6.02
N PHE A 142 11.42 -24.99 4.80
CA PHE A 142 10.50 -25.04 3.68
C PHE A 142 9.31 -25.97 3.95
N TYR A 143 9.55 -27.18 4.47
CA TYR A 143 8.49 -28.11 4.85
C TYR A 143 7.54 -27.50 5.88
N LYS A 144 8.07 -26.99 7.00
CA LYS A 144 7.28 -26.34 8.07
C LYS A 144 6.43 -25.17 7.53
N SER A 145 6.99 -24.40 6.60
CA SER A 145 6.30 -23.24 6.00
C SER A 145 5.09 -23.60 5.12
N ILE A 146 5.15 -24.74 4.42
CA ILE A 146 4.06 -25.22 3.55
C ILE A 146 3.04 -26.02 4.35
N SER A 147 3.51 -26.94 5.21
CA SER A 147 2.64 -27.82 5.99
C SER A 147 1.92 -27.09 7.11
N LYS A 148 2.39 -25.89 7.50
CA LYS A 148 1.97 -25.18 8.72
C LYS A 148 2.10 -26.04 9.98
N ASP A 149 2.97 -27.05 9.90
CA ASP A 149 3.21 -28.01 10.97
C ASP A 149 4.35 -27.49 11.84
N TYR A 150 3.97 -26.79 12.90
CA TYR A 150 4.88 -26.22 13.90
C TYR A 150 4.91 -27.05 15.20
N LEU A 151 4.27 -28.23 15.20
CA LEU A 151 4.22 -29.13 16.34
C LEU A 151 5.36 -30.15 16.20
N ASP A 152 6.45 -29.90 16.93
CA ASP A 152 7.33 -30.97 17.43
C ASP A 152 6.76 -31.51 18.76
#